data_AF-A0AAD6ZVN8-F1
#
_entry.id   AF-A0AAD6ZVN8-F1
#
_cell.length_a   1.000
_cell.length_b   1.000
_cell.length_c   1.000
_cell.angle_alpha   90.00
_cell.angle_beta   90.00
_cell.angle_gamma   90.00
#
_symmetry.space_group_name_H-M   'P 1'
#
loop_
_entity.id
_entity.type
_entity.pdbx_description
1 polymer ?
#
loop_
_entity_poly.entity_id
_entity_poly.type
_entity_poly.pdbx_seq_one_letter_code
_entity_poly.pdbx_strand_id
1 'polypeptide(L)'
;MADPAPELRSTDAESTIARRPIAGCGSDAAARRCRLGLVPQWLDIECGFNSSAQGQPPIMLHHDTQLFHLTGDPRSELQADDAAQWLAQVVPNFNSHAVESQLANLSPNIVADNIVALNDDQFLMLLTPPSAFHTTLYGPVFRMDPYLLVGGDDTGAGDGGGEWRSIPWSAHLLDERFGTRRRPYIKHNARALSLPLLHEAALAFGEAFAATPLSRFRGEHFAPREWEVNTIFLATHFVIERHREALLWSWVVGKWGSQARMPGVLDEKTKVAMWAELGGRDGKGEINLGMATRKTMQDIEPNLKRAEIKPPRAPKSLLEADTVYSWVSMNGYSPTWRTLASHISISRDNCLGANGERAWDMFRRLVMDDLSCGDQVISALMHASKSGLGVFLPLHSVPPPPPSLADPIVLPLVLPVAPTPFPANPRAFAVRLIQRYAYAIGESAMYFVGPQSAQAASRLLRDADRQRNIALMCINDDLGDDEVEVRAADEVMRRWFEERWPEKLECER
;
A
#
# COMPACT_ATOMS: atom_id res chain seq x y z
N MET A 1 -12.38 11.95 -83.35
CA MET A 1 -12.37 10.96 -82.25
C MET A 1 -11.65 11.65 -81.10
N ALA A 2 -12.28 12.57 -80.35
CA ALA A 2 -13.47 12.44 -79.49
C ALA A 2 -13.22 11.37 -78.41
N ASP A 3 -13.28 11.60 -77.10
CA ASP A 3 -13.89 12.64 -76.26
C ASP A 3 -13.25 12.58 -74.85
N PRO A 4 -13.38 13.58 -73.97
CA PRO A 4 -12.95 13.54 -72.56
C PRO A 4 -14.07 13.14 -71.58
N ALA A 5 -13.63 12.53 -70.45
CA ALA A 5 -14.33 12.24 -69.19
C ALA A 5 -15.49 11.21 -69.19
N PRO A 6 -15.60 10.45 -68.08
CA PRO A 6 -16.80 10.64 -67.27
C PRO A 6 -16.51 10.82 -65.77
N GLU A 7 -17.26 11.73 -65.16
CA GLU A 7 -17.53 11.78 -63.73
C GLU A 7 -18.20 10.47 -63.29
N LEU A 8 -17.75 9.91 -62.16
CA LEU A 8 -18.52 8.94 -61.39
C LEU A 8 -18.38 9.27 -59.91
N ARG A 9 -19.51 9.70 -59.35
CA ARG A 9 -19.77 9.91 -57.93
C ARG A 9 -19.58 8.58 -57.19
N SER A 10 -18.83 8.59 -56.09
CA SER A 10 -19.06 7.65 -54.99
C SER A 10 -19.43 8.45 -53.76
N THR A 11 -20.67 8.23 -53.32
CA THR A 11 -21.12 8.47 -51.97
C THR A 11 -20.40 7.48 -51.07
N ASP A 12 -19.68 7.97 -50.06
CA ASP A 12 -19.67 7.36 -48.74
C ASP A 12 -19.23 8.41 -47.73
N ALA A 13 -20.05 8.55 -46.71
CA ALA A 13 -19.88 9.50 -45.63
C ALA A 13 -18.67 9.05 -44.79
N GLU A 14 -17.51 9.64 -45.06
CA GLU A 14 -16.44 9.73 -44.07
C GLU A 14 -16.98 10.52 -42.88
N SER A 15 -17.44 9.77 -41.87
CA SER A 15 -17.60 10.20 -40.49
C SER A 15 -16.23 10.61 -39.93
N THR A 16 -15.68 11.68 -40.46
CA THR A 16 -14.61 12.45 -39.85
C THR A 16 -15.23 13.13 -38.64
N ILE A 17 -15.33 12.42 -37.52
CA ILE A 17 -15.47 13.06 -36.22
C ILE A 17 -14.17 13.83 -36.04
N ALA A 18 -14.19 15.08 -36.47
CA ALA A 18 -13.16 16.05 -36.19
C ALA A 18 -12.99 16.07 -34.67
N ARG A 19 -11.92 15.44 -34.18
CA ARG A 19 -11.45 15.58 -32.81
C ARG A 19 -11.19 17.07 -32.61
N ARG A 20 -12.16 17.79 -32.03
CA ARG A 20 -11.92 19.15 -31.57
C ARG A 20 -10.94 19.03 -30.40
N PRO A 21 -9.73 19.64 -30.47
CA PRO A 21 -9.01 19.93 -29.25
C PRO A 21 -9.89 20.90 -28.46
N ILE A 22 -10.41 20.47 -27.32
CA ILE A 22 -11.19 21.34 -26.44
C ILE A 22 -10.20 22.32 -25.83
N ALA A 23 -10.15 23.53 -26.40
CA ALA A 23 -9.41 24.65 -25.85
C ALA A 23 -10.17 25.22 -24.64
N GLY A 24 -10.11 24.54 -23.50
CA GLY A 24 -10.52 25.10 -22.21
C GLY A 24 -9.44 26.04 -21.68
N CYS A 25 -9.32 27.24 -22.26
CA CYS A 25 -8.40 28.28 -21.78
C CYS A 25 -9.18 29.32 -20.97
N GLY A 26 -8.94 29.39 -19.66
CA GLY A 26 -9.34 30.53 -18.84
C GLY A 26 -8.72 31.84 -19.35
N SER A 27 -9.39 32.96 -19.07
CA SER A 27 -9.13 34.29 -19.68
C SER A 27 -7.89 35.04 -19.16
N ASP A 28 -7.11 34.49 -18.21
CA ASP A 28 -5.97 35.20 -17.63
C ASP A 28 -4.63 34.92 -18.33
N ALA A 29 -3.98 36.00 -18.78
CA ALA A 29 -2.81 35.99 -19.65
C ALA A 29 -1.49 35.53 -18.98
N ALA A 30 -1.45 35.33 -17.67
CA ALA A 30 -0.22 35.02 -16.93
C ALA A 30 0.04 33.50 -16.71
N ALA A 31 -0.91 32.61 -17.04
CA ALA A 31 -0.82 31.20 -16.65
C ALA A 31 -1.26 30.19 -17.72
N ARG A 32 -1.13 30.51 -19.02
CA ARG A 32 -1.41 29.56 -20.11
C ARG A 32 -0.32 28.49 -20.24
N ARG A 33 -0.29 27.53 -19.32
CA ARG A 33 0.26 26.20 -19.60
C ARG A 33 -0.89 25.32 -20.06
N CYS A 34 -1.15 25.31 -21.36
CA CYS A 34 -2.01 24.27 -21.95
C CYS A 34 -1.31 22.93 -21.73
N ARG A 35 -1.98 21.96 -21.12
CA ARG A 35 -1.45 20.61 -20.91
C ARG A 35 -2.16 19.65 -21.83
N LEU A 36 -1.39 18.78 -22.47
CA LEU A 36 -1.92 17.70 -23.28
C LEU A 36 -2.04 16.47 -22.38
N GLY A 37 -3.26 16.02 -22.16
CA GLY A 37 -3.58 14.85 -21.36
C GLY A 37 -4.66 14.02 -22.04
N LEU A 38 -4.65 12.71 -21.79
CA LEU A 38 -5.74 11.84 -22.17
C LEU A 38 -6.88 12.05 -21.17
N VAL A 39 -8.11 12.14 -21.68
CA VAL A 39 -9.31 12.19 -20.86
C VAL A 39 -10.15 10.96 -21.21
N PRO A 40 -10.77 10.29 -20.23
CA PRO A 40 -11.58 9.12 -20.52
C PRO A 40 -12.66 9.45 -21.55
N GLN A 41 -12.75 8.65 -22.62
CA GLN A 41 -13.66 8.93 -23.74
C GLN A 41 -15.13 8.86 -23.33
N TRP A 42 -15.43 8.08 -22.29
CA TRP A 42 -16.77 7.96 -21.72
C TRP A 42 -17.18 9.20 -20.92
N LEU A 43 -16.24 10.01 -20.44
CA LEU A 43 -16.55 11.12 -19.52
C LEU A 43 -16.98 12.38 -20.27
N ASP A 44 -18.12 12.94 -19.88
CA ASP A 44 -18.43 14.34 -20.15
C ASP A 44 -17.58 15.24 -19.26
N ILE A 45 -16.56 15.83 -19.87
CA ILE A 45 -15.56 16.68 -19.22
C ILE A 45 -16.19 17.88 -18.52
N GLU A 46 -17.30 18.40 -19.06
CA GLU A 46 -18.03 19.49 -18.43
C GLU A 46 -18.60 19.08 -17.07
N CYS A 47 -18.95 17.80 -16.88
CA CYS A 47 -19.37 17.29 -15.58
C CYS A 47 -18.20 17.22 -14.57
N GLY A 48 -16.98 16.96 -15.06
CA GLY A 48 -15.78 16.91 -14.22
C GLY A 48 -15.29 18.28 -13.74
N PHE A 49 -15.62 19.36 -14.47
CA PHE A 49 -15.19 20.72 -14.15
C PHE A 49 -16.30 21.61 -13.57
N ASN A 50 -17.56 21.40 -13.96
CA ASN A 50 -18.67 22.21 -13.45
C ASN A 50 -19.15 21.65 -12.11
N SER A 51 -18.96 22.44 -11.06
CA SER A 51 -19.50 22.15 -9.73
C SER A 51 -21.02 21.99 -9.81
N SER A 52 -21.54 20.91 -9.24
CA SER A 52 -22.98 20.78 -8.97
C SER A 52 -23.48 21.97 -8.16
N ALA A 53 -24.80 22.17 -8.08
CA ALA A 53 -25.43 23.24 -7.30
C ALA A 53 -25.03 23.30 -5.80
N GLN A 54 -24.26 22.31 -5.32
CA GLN A 54 -23.75 22.15 -3.95
C GLN A 54 -22.23 22.39 -3.81
N GLY A 55 -21.54 22.83 -4.87
CA GLY A 55 -20.18 23.40 -4.77
C GLY A 55 -19.00 22.48 -5.08
N GLN A 56 -19.21 21.17 -5.32
CA GLN A 56 -18.19 20.27 -5.86
C GLN A 56 -18.74 19.40 -7.00
N PRO A 57 -17.96 19.11 -8.06
CA PRO A 57 -18.37 18.21 -9.13
C PRO A 57 -18.39 16.75 -8.63
N PRO A 58 -19.26 15.89 -9.18
CA PRO A 58 -19.35 14.48 -8.79
C PRO A 58 -18.09 13.67 -9.16
N ILE A 59 -17.33 14.14 -10.15
CA ILE A 59 -16.05 13.58 -10.58
C ILE A 59 -15.04 14.73 -10.58
N MET A 60 -13.87 14.52 -9.98
CA MET A 60 -12.76 15.47 -10.07
C MET A 60 -11.69 14.91 -10.99
N LEU A 61 -11.37 15.65 -12.05
CA LEU A 61 -10.27 15.33 -12.93
C LEU A 61 -8.97 15.91 -12.39
N HIS A 62 -7.95 15.06 -12.31
CA HIS A 62 -6.60 15.46 -11.97
C HIS A 62 -5.64 14.97 -13.03
N HIS A 63 -4.78 15.86 -13.54
CA HIS A 63 -3.77 15.44 -14.50
C HIS A 63 -2.59 14.86 -13.73
N ASP A 64 -2.28 13.60 -13.97
CA ASP A 64 -1.15 12.88 -13.37
C ASP A 64 0.16 13.69 -13.29
N THR A 65 0.55 14.41 -14.35
CA THR A 65 1.74 15.29 -14.38
C THR A 65 1.77 16.38 -13.31
N GLN A 66 0.65 16.68 -12.67
CA GLN A 66 0.57 17.60 -11.52
C GLN A 66 1.02 16.94 -10.21
N LEU A 67 1.09 15.62 -10.16
CA LEU A 67 1.54 14.85 -9.00
C LEU A 67 3.05 14.66 -8.95
N PHE A 68 3.77 14.93 -10.05
CA PHE A 68 5.20 14.65 -10.15
C PHE A 68 5.98 15.68 -9.32
N HIS A 69 6.42 15.25 -8.15
CA HIS A 69 7.27 16.01 -7.25
C HIS A 69 8.52 15.20 -6.96
N LEU A 70 9.69 15.85 -7.05
CA LEU A 70 10.95 15.23 -6.69
C LEU A 70 10.94 14.91 -5.19
N THR A 71 10.94 13.62 -4.86
CA THR A 71 11.11 13.15 -3.49
C THR A 71 12.60 13.10 -3.17
N GLY A 72 13.04 13.90 -2.19
CA GLY A 72 14.43 13.89 -1.75
C GLY A 72 14.78 12.65 -0.92
N ASP A 73 16.05 12.27 -0.92
CA ASP A 73 16.57 11.34 0.08
C ASP A 73 16.69 12.06 1.43
N PRO A 74 16.16 11.51 2.54
CA PRO A 74 16.39 12.01 3.90
C PRO A 74 17.88 12.23 4.27
N ARG A 75 18.81 11.62 3.53
CA ARG A 75 20.27 11.71 3.69
C ARG A 75 20.93 12.80 2.85
N SER A 76 20.20 13.46 1.94
CA SER A 76 20.75 14.44 0.98
C SER A 76 19.97 15.75 0.99
N GLU A 77 20.65 16.86 0.72
CA GLU A 77 20.00 18.16 0.51
C GLU A 77 19.75 18.39 -0.98
N LEU A 78 18.49 18.62 -1.36
CA LEU A 78 18.10 19.04 -2.70
C LEU A 78 18.41 20.52 -2.93
N GLN A 79 18.97 20.85 -4.09
CA GLN A 79 19.16 22.22 -4.55
C GLN A 79 17.86 22.77 -5.17
N ALA A 80 17.74 24.10 -5.22
CA ALA A 80 16.54 24.77 -5.72
C ALA A 80 16.18 24.39 -7.16
N ASP A 81 17.18 24.12 -8.01
CA ASP A 81 16.97 23.81 -9.43
C ASP A 81 16.74 22.31 -9.72
N ASP A 82 17.03 21.42 -8.76
CA ASP A 82 16.98 19.96 -8.95
C ASP A 82 15.58 19.49 -9.34
N ALA A 83 14.55 20.02 -8.68
CA ALA A 83 13.17 19.65 -8.93
C ALA A 83 12.72 20.02 -10.35
N ALA A 84 13.14 21.17 -10.87
CA ALA A 84 12.78 21.61 -12.22
C ALA A 84 13.50 20.79 -13.30
N GLN A 85 14.78 20.49 -13.08
CA GLN A 85 15.57 19.64 -13.98
C GLN A 85 15.07 18.19 -13.99
N TRP A 86 14.72 17.66 -12.83
CA TRP A 86 14.12 16.33 -12.70
C TRP A 86 12.76 16.28 -13.39
N LEU A 87 11.89 17.27 -13.15
CA LEU A 87 10.56 17.31 -13.76
C LEU A 87 10.66 17.30 -15.29
N ALA A 88 11.56 18.11 -15.86
CA ALA A 88 11.80 18.15 -17.31
C ALA A 88 12.29 16.81 -17.90
N GLN A 89 12.94 15.97 -17.09
CA GLN A 89 13.36 14.62 -17.51
C GLN A 89 12.23 13.61 -17.44
N VAL A 90 11.31 13.72 -16.47
CA VAL A 90 10.32 12.67 -16.22
C VAL A 90 8.99 12.89 -16.93
N VAL A 91 8.61 14.13 -17.29
CA VAL A 91 7.36 14.39 -18.03
C VAL A 91 7.58 14.57 -19.54
N PRO A 92 6.59 14.21 -20.40
CA PRO A 92 5.40 13.42 -20.08
C PRO A 92 5.78 11.98 -19.72
N ASN A 93 5.00 11.34 -18.85
CA ASN A 93 5.17 9.94 -18.50
C ASN A 93 3.83 9.22 -18.62
N PHE A 94 3.82 8.03 -19.23
CA PHE A 94 2.64 7.18 -19.37
C PHE A 94 2.79 5.85 -18.62
N ASN A 95 3.89 5.71 -17.89
CA ASN A 95 4.17 4.56 -17.07
C ASN A 95 3.32 4.60 -15.80
N SER A 96 2.46 3.62 -15.65
CA SER A 96 1.62 3.42 -14.47
C SER A 96 2.42 3.32 -13.17
N HIS A 97 3.62 2.72 -13.13
CA HIS A 97 4.44 2.74 -11.91
C HIS A 97 4.99 4.13 -11.61
N ALA A 98 5.33 4.92 -12.64
CA ALA A 98 5.71 6.32 -12.45
C ALA A 98 4.53 7.11 -11.84
N VAL A 99 3.32 6.96 -12.37
CA VAL A 99 2.13 7.64 -11.84
C VAL A 99 1.79 7.16 -10.41
N GLU A 100 1.79 5.85 -10.18
CA GLU A 100 1.54 5.25 -8.86
C GLU A 100 2.52 5.76 -7.80
N SER A 101 3.81 5.90 -8.15
CA SER A 101 4.85 6.42 -7.25
C SER A 101 4.59 7.84 -6.75
N GLN A 102 3.74 8.59 -7.48
CA GLN A 102 3.40 9.98 -7.18
C GLN A 102 2.05 10.14 -6.45
N LEU A 103 1.32 9.05 -6.19
CA LEU A 103 0.01 9.11 -5.50
C LEU A 103 0.10 9.74 -4.11
N ALA A 104 1.25 9.66 -3.43
CA ALA A 104 1.51 10.32 -2.16
C ALA A 104 1.34 11.85 -2.21
N ASN A 105 1.45 12.45 -3.40
CA ASN A 105 1.41 13.90 -3.61
C ASN A 105 -0.01 14.41 -3.91
N LEU A 106 -1.02 13.53 -3.90
CA LEU A 106 -2.41 13.94 -4.01
C LEU A 106 -2.76 14.91 -2.89
N SER A 107 -3.42 16.02 -3.26
CA SER A 107 -3.74 17.08 -2.31
C SER A 107 -4.78 16.61 -1.28
N PRO A 108 -4.53 16.80 0.03
CA PRO A 108 -5.50 16.47 1.08
C PRO A 108 -6.77 17.35 1.03
N ASN A 109 -6.75 18.44 0.25
CA ASN A 109 -7.94 19.24 -0.01
C ASN A 109 -8.88 18.62 -1.05
N ILE A 110 -8.42 17.58 -1.75
CA ILE A 110 -9.13 16.93 -2.87
C ILE A 110 -9.49 15.49 -2.51
N VAL A 111 -8.59 14.76 -1.85
CA VAL A 111 -8.78 13.36 -1.49
C VAL A 111 -8.63 13.15 0.02
N ALA A 112 -9.34 12.16 0.54
CA ALA A 112 -9.20 11.74 1.93
C ALA A 112 -7.84 11.07 2.19
N ASP A 113 -7.40 11.04 3.46
CA ASP A 113 -6.15 10.38 3.86
C ASP A 113 -6.13 8.87 3.54
N ASN A 114 -7.30 8.22 3.56
CA ASN A 114 -7.45 6.80 3.27
C ASN A 114 -8.30 6.65 2.02
N ILE A 115 -7.74 6.02 0.99
CA ILE A 115 -8.35 5.93 -0.33
C ILE A 115 -8.52 4.47 -0.75
N VAL A 116 -9.45 4.25 -1.67
CA VAL A 116 -9.47 3.05 -2.50
C VAL A 116 -8.94 3.46 -3.86
N ALA A 117 -7.75 2.97 -4.20
CA ALA A 117 -7.14 3.18 -5.50
C ALA A 117 -7.52 2.02 -6.42
N LEU A 118 -8.06 2.36 -7.59
CA LEU A 118 -8.35 1.43 -8.67
C LEU A 118 -7.45 1.83 -9.84
N ASN A 119 -6.67 0.86 -10.30
CA ASN A 119 -5.87 0.95 -11.52
C ASN A 119 -6.35 -0.15 -12.48
N ASP A 120 -6.05 -0.01 -13.77
CA ASP A 120 -6.60 -0.88 -14.81
C ASP A 120 -8.14 -0.91 -14.80
N ASP A 121 -8.77 -1.76 -15.62
CA ASP A 121 -10.23 -1.90 -15.65
C ASP A 121 -10.71 -2.71 -14.44
N GLN A 122 -10.62 -2.10 -13.24
CA GLN A 122 -11.07 -2.64 -11.97
C GLN A 122 -12.49 -2.17 -11.62
N PHE A 123 -13.33 -3.10 -11.18
CA PHE A 123 -14.74 -2.87 -10.88
C PHE A 123 -15.12 -3.35 -9.48
N LEU A 124 -15.98 -2.57 -8.83
CA LEU A 124 -16.70 -2.97 -7.62
C LEU A 124 -18.05 -3.56 -8.05
N MET A 125 -18.15 -4.89 -8.05
CA MET A 125 -19.27 -5.63 -8.63
C MET A 125 -20.47 -5.78 -7.67
N LEU A 126 -20.22 -5.61 -6.37
CA LEU A 126 -21.23 -5.69 -5.30
C LEU A 126 -21.04 -4.53 -4.33
N LEU A 127 -22.14 -4.16 -3.66
CA LEU A 127 -22.10 -3.12 -2.61
C LEU A 127 -21.14 -3.56 -1.50
N THR A 128 -20.13 -2.73 -1.26
CA THR A 128 -19.06 -3.04 -0.32
C THR A 128 -18.96 -1.91 0.72
N PRO A 129 -19.04 -2.21 2.04
CA PRO A 129 -18.90 -1.17 3.06
C PRO A 129 -17.46 -0.65 3.12
N PRO A 130 -17.21 0.60 3.58
CA PRO A 130 -15.85 1.14 3.73
C PRO A 130 -14.92 0.25 4.57
N SER A 131 -15.47 -0.47 5.56
CA SER A 131 -14.73 -1.42 6.39
C SER A 131 -14.12 -2.59 5.61
N ALA A 132 -14.55 -2.88 4.38
CA ALA A 132 -13.86 -3.85 3.53
C ALA A 132 -12.48 -3.38 3.05
N PHE A 133 -12.22 -2.06 3.13
CA PHE A 133 -10.98 -1.44 2.67
C PHE A 133 -10.21 -0.79 3.82
N HIS A 134 -10.88 -0.13 4.75
CA HIS A 134 -10.22 0.56 5.85
C HIS A 134 -11.11 0.69 7.09
N THR A 135 -10.53 0.58 8.28
CA THR A 135 -11.19 0.97 9.53
C THR A 135 -10.24 1.75 10.43
N THR A 136 -10.76 2.67 11.26
CA THR A 136 -9.92 3.39 12.23
C THR A 136 -9.32 2.47 13.29
N LEU A 137 -9.96 1.33 13.57
CA LEU A 137 -9.48 0.35 14.56
C LEU A 137 -8.36 -0.55 14.03
N TYR A 138 -8.44 -0.94 12.75
CA TYR A 138 -7.55 -1.96 12.17
C TYR A 138 -6.76 -1.48 10.95
N GLY A 139 -6.87 -0.22 10.55
CA GLY A 139 -6.14 0.36 9.42
C GLY A 139 -6.61 -0.15 8.05
N PRO A 140 -5.77 -0.03 7.00
CA PRO A 140 -6.05 -0.53 5.66
C PRO A 140 -6.10 -2.06 5.62
N VAL A 141 -6.94 -2.59 4.73
CA VAL A 141 -7.12 -4.02 4.48
C VAL A 141 -6.27 -4.44 3.28
N PHE A 142 -5.18 -5.14 3.55
CA PHE A 142 -4.28 -5.66 2.53
C PHE A 142 -4.77 -7.01 1.99
N ARG A 143 -4.73 -7.16 0.67
CA ARG A 143 -5.09 -8.40 -0.05
C ARG A 143 -3.82 -9.01 -0.63
N MET A 144 -3.35 -10.08 0.01
CA MET A 144 -2.06 -10.69 -0.33
C MET A 144 -2.22 -12.17 -0.66
N ASP A 145 -1.34 -12.69 -1.49
CA ASP A 145 -1.21 -14.12 -1.73
C ASP A 145 -0.09 -14.71 -0.85
N PRO A 146 -0.43 -15.47 0.21
CA PRO A 146 0.58 -16.02 1.12
C PRO A 146 1.33 -17.23 0.54
N TYR A 147 0.98 -17.72 -0.66
CA TYR A 147 1.68 -18.81 -1.35
C TYR A 147 2.68 -18.28 -2.38
N LEU A 148 2.45 -17.08 -2.90
CA LEU A 148 3.33 -16.42 -3.86
C LEU A 148 4.26 -15.44 -3.14
N LEU A 149 5.40 -15.97 -2.67
CA LEU A 149 6.38 -15.19 -1.92
C LEU A 149 7.46 -14.63 -2.84
N VAL A 150 7.76 -13.34 -2.75
CA VAL A 150 8.77 -12.65 -3.56
C VAL A 150 9.99 -12.34 -2.72
N GLY A 151 11.19 -12.67 -3.22
CA GLY A 151 12.47 -12.29 -2.62
C GLY A 151 13.06 -11.05 -3.30
N GLY A 152 13.99 -10.38 -2.63
CA GLY A 152 14.74 -9.28 -3.21
C GLY A 152 15.66 -9.71 -4.34
N ASP A 153 15.74 -8.88 -5.39
CA ASP A 153 16.68 -8.98 -6.51
C ASP A 153 17.23 -7.59 -6.84
N ASP A 154 18.56 -7.45 -6.80
CA ASP A 154 19.29 -6.21 -7.06
C ASP A 154 19.80 -6.09 -8.50
N THR A 155 19.45 -7.05 -9.37
CA THR A 155 19.94 -7.08 -10.75
C THR A 155 18.99 -6.44 -11.75
N GLY A 156 17.72 -6.22 -11.35
CA GLY A 156 16.66 -5.80 -12.27
C GLY A 156 16.34 -6.83 -13.36
N ALA A 157 16.74 -8.09 -13.16
CA ALA A 157 16.59 -9.16 -14.16
C ALA A 157 15.22 -9.86 -14.09
N GLY A 158 14.28 -9.33 -13.31
CA GLY A 158 12.90 -9.81 -13.28
C GLY A 158 12.27 -9.79 -14.68
N ASP A 159 11.27 -10.64 -14.87
CA ASP A 159 10.51 -10.69 -16.12
C ASP A 159 9.99 -9.28 -16.47
N GLY A 160 10.26 -8.82 -17.70
CA GLY A 160 9.80 -7.52 -18.19
C GLY A 160 8.29 -7.45 -18.44
N GLY A 161 7.59 -8.59 -18.40
CA GLY A 161 6.14 -8.64 -18.50
C GLY A 161 5.43 -7.98 -17.31
N GLY A 162 4.78 -6.85 -17.56
CA GLY A 162 3.93 -6.17 -16.59
C GLY A 162 4.69 -5.69 -15.35
N GLU A 163 4.17 -6.00 -14.16
CA GLU A 163 4.76 -5.53 -12.90
C GLU A 163 5.92 -6.38 -12.39
N TRP A 164 6.17 -7.57 -12.97
CA TRP A 164 7.07 -8.58 -12.38
C TRP A 164 8.53 -8.17 -12.31
N ARG A 165 8.97 -7.20 -13.11
CA ARG A 165 10.32 -6.66 -13.02
C ARG A 165 10.52 -5.79 -11.77
N SER A 166 9.51 -4.99 -11.44
CA SER A 166 9.56 -3.99 -10.36
C SER A 166 9.43 -4.60 -8.96
N ILE A 167 8.77 -5.75 -8.82
CA ILE A 167 8.47 -6.34 -7.50
C ILE A 167 9.72 -6.90 -6.80
N PRO A 168 10.57 -7.73 -7.43
CA PRO A 168 11.81 -8.21 -6.82
C PRO A 168 12.77 -7.07 -6.46
N TRP A 169 12.87 -6.05 -7.31
CA TRP A 169 13.63 -4.83 -7.01
C TRP A 169 13.08 -4.11 -5.77
N SER A 170 11.76 -3.94 -5.68
CA SER A 170 11.10 -3.36 -4.50
C SER A 170 11.33 -4.18 -3.24
N ALA A 171 11.35 -5.52 -3.37
CA ALA A 171 11.68 -6.42 -2.26
C ALA A 171 13.14 -6.28 -1.83
N HIS A 172 14.07 -6.04 -2.75
CA HIS A 172 15.46 -5.77 -2.44
C HIS A 172 15.62 -4.47 -1.64
N LEU A 173 14.98 -3.38 -2.06
CA LEU A 173 14.98 -2.12 -1.29
C LEU A 173 14.45 -2.32 0.14
N LEU A 174 13.37 -3.10 0.30
CA LEU A 174 12.84 -3.45 1.61
C LEU A 174 13.83 -4.33 2.41
N ASP A 175 14.59 -5.22 1.77
CA ASP A 175 15.62 -6.04 2.41
C ASP A 175 16.78 -5.19 2.93
N GLU A 176 17.23 -4.18 2.18
CA GLU A 176 18.27 -3.26 2.63
C GLU A 176 17.86 -2.50 3.90
N ARG A 177 16.57 -2.14 4.03
CA ARG A 177 16.07 -1.37 5.17
C ARG A 177 15.64 -2.23 6.37
N PHE A 178 14.96 -3.35 6.11
CA PHE A 178 14.29 -4.15 7.14
C PHE A 178 14.89 -5.55 7.31
N GLY A 179 15.97 -5.84 6.59
CA GLY A 179 16.61 -7.14 6.52
C GLY A 179 15.91 -8.14 5.61
N THR A 180 16.66 -9.11 5.12
CA THR A 180 16.25 -10.04 4.06
C THR A 180 15.10 -10.95 4.46
N ARG A 181 14.02 -10.94 3.67
CA ARG A 181 12.91 -11.91 3.79
C ARG A 181 12.10 -12.02 2.51
N ARG A 182 11.38 -13.14 2.37
CA ARG A 182 10.37 -13.26 1.31
C ARG A 182 9.05 -12.66 1.76
N ARG A 183 8.42 -11.90 0.87
CA ARG A 183 7.21 -11.12 1.14
C ARG A 183 6.07 -11.58 0.23
N PRO A 184 4.85 -11.77 0.76
CA PRO A 184 3.68 -12.11 -0.05
C PRO A 184 3.45 -11.11 -1.18
N TYR A 185 3.10 -11.63 -2.35
CA TYR A 185 2.60 -10.83 -3.46
C TYR A 185 1.29 -10.13 -3.08
N ILE A 186 1.09 -8.91 -3.60
CA ILE A 186 -0.13 -8.11 -3.35
C ILE A 186 -1.09 -8.34 -4.53
N LYS A 187 -2.21 -9.06 -4.32
CA LYS A 187 -3.09 -9.59 -5.39
C LYS A 187 -3.69 -8.52 -6.31
N HIS A 188 -3.35 -8.41 -7.58
CA HIS A 188 -3.87 -7.36 -8.50
C HIS A 188 -5.40 -7.06 -8.43
N ASN A 189 -5.81 -6.02 -7.70
CA ASN A 189 -7.22 -5.61 -7.47
C ASN A 189 -7.29 -4.23 -6.78
N ALA A 190 -8.50 -3.74 -6.51
CA ALA A 190 -8.74 -2.49 -5.78
C ALA A 190 -7.97 -2.43 -4.44
N ARG A 191 -7.19 -1.36 -4.27
CA ARG A 191 -6.22 -1.20 -3.18
C ARG A 191 -6.70 -0.25 -2.12
N ALA A 192 -6.65 -0.67 -0.86
CA ALA A 192 -6.76 0.24 0.26
C ALA A 192 -5.38 0.86 0.54
N LEU A 193 -5.27 2.19 0.44
CA LEU A 193 -4.04 2.92 0.71
C LEU A 193 -4.29 4.00 1.76
N SER A 194 -3.26 4.27 2.55
CA SER A 194 -3.20 5.46 3.41
C SER A 194 -2.16 6.41 2.82
N LEU A 195 -2.59 7.58 2.33
CA LEU A 195 -1.72 8.57 1.70
C LEU A 195 -0.61 9.04 2.65
N PRO A 196 -0.85 9.29 3.96
CA PRO A 196 0.24 9.61 4.87
C PRO A 196 1.28 8.50 5.01
N LEU A 197 0.86 7.23 5.01
CA LEU A 197 1.80 6.10 5.10
C LEU A 197 2.54 5.86 3.78
N LEU A 198 1.86 6.10 2.65
CA LEU A 198 2.47 6.07 1.33
C LEU A 198 3.51 7.19 1.17
N HIS A 199 3.22 8.38 1.68
CA HIS A 199 4.17 9.49 1.73
C HIS A 199 5.38 9.17 2.61
N GLU A 200 5.18 8.55 3.78
CA GLU A 200 6.30 8.06 4.60
C GLU A 200 7.15 7.02 3.87
N ALA A 201 6.53 6.09 3.15
CA ALA A 201 7.26 5.11 2.35
C ALA A 201 8.06 5.81 1.23
N ALA A 202 7.44 6.74 0.51
CA ALA A 202 8.12 7.51 -0.54
C ALA A 202 9.34 8.25 0.02
N LEU A 203 9.22 8.91 1.17
CA LEU A 203 10.34 9.57 1.83
C LEU A 203 11.42 8.58 2.31
N ALA A 204 11.01 7.41 2.84
CA ALA A 204 11.96 6.39 3.31
C ALA A 204 12.80 5.80 2.17
N PHE A 205 12.29 5.81 0.94
CA PHE A 205 12.93 5.29 -0.26
C PHE A 205 13.07 6.38 -1.33
N GLY A 206 13.38 7.62 -0.91
CA GLY A 206 13.32 8.82 -1.75
C GLY A 206 14.05 8.70 -3.08
N GLU A 207 15.28 8.16 -3.09
CA GLU A 207 16.06 7.95 -4.32
C GLU A 207 15.35 7.03 -5.31
N ALA A 208 14.78 5.92 -4.83
CA ALA A 208 14.09 4.94 -5.68
C ALA A 208 12.75 5.50 -6.21
N PHE A 209 12.02 6.26 -5.40
CA PHE A 209 10.81 6.97 -5.84
C PHE A 209 11.11 8.10 -6.82
N ALA A 210 12.25 8.79 -6.67
CA ALA A 210 12.71 9.79 -7.63
C ALA A 210 13.19 9.16 -8.95
N ALA A 211 13.75 7.96 -8.91
CA ALA A 211 14.21 7.22 -10.09
C ALA A 211 13.08 6.56 -10.87
N THR A 212 12.02 6.09 -10.20
CA THR A 212 10.90 5.36 -10.83
C THR A 212 10.29 6.12 -12.03
N PRO A 213 10.02 7.44 -11.95
CA PRO A 213 9.56 8.23 -13.09
C PRO A 213 10.54 8.43 -14.26
N LEU A 214 11.80 8.01 -14.15
CA LEU A 214 12.74 8.04 -15.27
C LEU A 214 12.42 6.94 -16.29
N SER A 215 11.79 5.83 -15.86
CA SER A 215 11.27 4.82 -16.78
C SER A 215 10.04 5.33 -17.52
N ARG A 216 10.05 5.20 -18.85
CA ARG A 216 8.95 5.68 -19.73
C ARG A 216 7.81 4.68 -19.89
N PHE A 217 8.10 3.40 -19.74
CA PHE A 217 7.13 2.31 -19.90
C PHE A 217 7.35 1.25 -18.83
N ARG A 218 6.25 0.69 -18.34
CA ARG A 218 6.25 -0.31 -17.27
C ARG A 218 7.07 -1.52 -17.68
N GLY A 219 8.03 -1.93 -16.86
CA GLY A 219 8.83 -3.14 -17.08
C GLY A 219 9.96 -2.99 -18.11
N GLU A 220 10.10 -1.83 -18.76
CA GLU A 220 11.09 -1.60 -19.82
C GLU A 220 12.39 -0.94 -19.34
N HIS A 221 12.72 -0.98 -18.05
CA HIS A 221 13.96 -0.38 -17.60
C HIS A 221 15.20 -1.19 -18.03
N PHE A 222 16.19 -0.51 -18.61
CA PHE A 222 17.40 -1.13 -19.17
C PHE A 222 18.68 -0.78 -18.39
N ALA A 223 18.60 0.16 -17.45
CA ALA A 223 19.72 0.58 -16.62
C ALA A 223 19.28 0.81 -15.16
N PRO A 224 20.22 0.72 -14.18
CA PRO A 224 19.91 0.90 -12.76
C PRO A 224 19.18 2.19 -12.41
N ARG A 225 19.40 3.27 -13.17
CA ARG A 225 18.73 4.56 -12.95
C ARG A 225 17.26 4.58 -13.36
N GLU A 226 16.80 3.60 -14.11
CA GLU A 226 15.41 3.49 -14.59
C GLU A 226 14.61 2.45 -13.80
N TRP A 227 15.23 1.75 -12.83
CA TRP A 227 14.56 0.71 -12.07
C TRP A 227 13.34 1.25 -11.32
N GLU A 228 12.22 0.57 -11.52
CA GLU A 228 10.91 1.02 -11.07
C GLU A 228 10.54 0.38 -9.73
N VAL A 229 10.03 1.18 -8.82
CA VAL A 229 9.38 0.69 -7.61
C VAL A 229 7.96 0.27 -7.92
N ASN A 230 7.60 -0.96 -7.56
CA ASN A 230 6.21 -1.35 -7.38
C ASN A 230 5.68 -0.68 -6.12
N THR A 231 5.04 0.47 -6.30
CA THR A 231 4.66 1.36 -5.20
C THR A 231 3.71 0.69 -4.20
N ILE A 232 2.74 -0.07 -4.69
CA ILE A 232 1.75 -0.76 -3.86
C ILE A 232 2.42 -1.85 -3.02
N PHE A 233 3.28 -2.68 -3.64
CA PHE A 233 4.02 -3.71 -2.93
C PHE A 233 4.94 -3.12 -1.87
N LEU A 234 5.75 -2.13 -2.25
CA LEU A 234 6.70 -1.50 -1.34
C LEU A 234 6.00 -0.84 -0.15
N ALA A 235 4.99 0.00 -0.41
CA ALA A 235 4.29 0.73 0.65
C ALA A 235 3.53 -0.20 1.60
N THR A 236 2.90 -1.26 1.08
CA THR A 236 2.18 -2.25 1.89
C THR A 236 3.12 -2.93 2.87
N HIS A 237 4.25 -3.46 2.37
CA HIS A 237 5.22 -4.15 3.21
C HIS A 237 5.98 -3.20 4.13
N PHE A 238 6.22 -1.95 3.70
CA PHE A 238 6.74 -0.90 4.58
C PHE A 238 5.85 -0.71 5.82
N VAL A 239 4.53 -0.59 5.66
CA VAL A 239 3.60 -0.45 6.81
C VAL A 239 3.73 -1.63 7.76
N ILE A 240 3.82 -2.85 7.23
CA ILE A 240 3.91 -4.05 8.06
C ILE A 240 5.23 -4.10 8.84
N GLU A 241 6.36 -3.81 8.19
CA GLU A 241 7.64 -3.78 8.88
C GLU A 241 7.75 -2.60 9.86
N ARG A 242 7.12 -1.46 9.57
CA ARG A 242 7.01 -0.34 10.53
C ARG A 242 6.16 -0.69 11.75
N HIS A 243 5.12 -1.52 11.60
CA HIS A 243 4.40 -2.09 12.74
C HIS A 243 5.30 -2.99 13.59
N ARG A 244 6.14 -3.82 12.96
CA ARG A 244 7.15 -4.65 13.65
C ARG A 244 8.13 -3.80 14.47
N GLU A 245 8.68 -2.75 13.85
CA GLU A 245 9.54 -1.78 14.54
C GLU A 245 8.81 -1.10 15.71
N ALA A 246 7.55 -0.70 15.53
CA ALA A 246 6.76 -0.08 16.59
C ALA A 246 6.57 -1.00 17.82
N LEU A 247 6.29 -2.29 17.59
CA LEU A 247 6.17 -3.29 18.66
C LEU A 247 7.49 -3.46 19.42
N LEU A 248 8.59 -3.66 18.69
CA LEU A 248 9.91 -3.87 19.29
C LEU A 248 10.41 -2.62 20.01
N TRP A 249 10.23 -1.43 19.41
CA TRP A 249 10.57 -0.17 20.06
C TRP A 249 9.76 0.02 21.34
N SER A 250 8.45 -0.23 21.30
CA SER A 250 7.56 -0.09 22.46
C SER A 250 8.03 -0.95 23.63
N TRP A 251 8.42 -2.20 23.37
CA TRP A 251 8.86 -3.13 24.40
C TRP A 251 10.30 -2.88 24.86
N VAL A 252 11.27 -2.80 23.95
CA VAL A 252 12.69 -2.65 24.29
C VAL A 252 12.99 -1.25 24.82
N VAL A 253 12.65 -0.21 24.05
CA VAL A 253 13.03 1.17 24.33
C VAL A 253 12.00 1.83 25.24
N GLY A 254 10.73 1.78 24.86
CA GLY A 254 9.65 2.42 25.59
C GLY A 254 9.46 1.83 26.99
N LYS A 255 9.27 0.52 27.10
CA LYS A 255 8.91 -0.16 28.35
C LYS A 255 10.14 -0.48 29.20
N TRP A 256 11.09 -1.26 28.69
CA TRP A 256 12.25 -1.68 29.47
C TRP A 256 13.33 -0.60 29.57
N GLY A 257 13.54 0.16 28.50
CA GLY A 257 14.49 1.28 28.49
C GLY A 257 14.11 2.42 29.46
N SER A 258 12.81 2.66 29.71
CA SER A 258 12.36 3.66 30.70
C SER A 258 12.40 3.17 32.15
N GLN A 259 12.33 1.85 32.36
CA GLN A 259 12.33 1.23 33.69
C GLN A 259 13.72 0.86 34.18
N ALA A 260 14.72 0.95 33.31
CA ALA A 260 16.12 0.73 33.65
C ALA A 260 16.59 1.68 34.75
N ARG A 261 17.51 1.18 35.61
CA ARG A 261 18.10 1.98 36.70
C ARG A 261 18.82 3.23 36.15
N MET A 262 19.49 3.09 35.01
CA MET A 262 19.96 4.21 34.21
C MET A 262 19.10 4.26 32.94
N PRO A 263 18.29 5.32 32.73
CA PRO A 263 17.42 5.42 31.57
C PRO A 263 18.16 5.10 30.27
N GLY A 264 17.62 4.16 29.49
CA GLY A 264 18.19 3.72 28.22
C GLY A 264 19.28 2.65 28.30
N VAL A 265 19.68 2.16 29.48
CA VAL A 265 20.67 1.08 29.64
C VAL A 265 20.04 -0.18 30.27
N LEU A 266 20.09 -1.31 29.58
CA LEU A 266 19.48 -2.56 30.02
C LEU A 266 20.43 -3.34 30.94
N ASP A 267 20.35 -3.08 32.25
CA ASP A 267 21.16 -3.78 33.26
C ASP A 267 20.74 -5.25 33.44
N GLU A 268 21.54 -6.00 34.22
CA GLU A 268 21.29 -7.43 34.46
C GLU A 268 19.91 -7.70 35.06
N LYS A 269 19.47 -6.86 36.01
CA LYS A 269 18.16 -7.02 36.64
C LYS A 269 17.04 -6.80 35.61
N THR A 270 17.18 -5.81 34.74
CA THR A 270 16.25 -5.57 33.64
C THR A 270 16.24 -6.75 32.66
N LYS A 271 17.40 -7.27 32.22
CA LYS A 271 17.47 -8.41 31.30
C LYS A 271 16.87 -9.70 31.89
N VAL A 272 17.05 -9.94 33.20
CA VAL A 272 16.39 -11.05 33.91
C VAL A 272 14.86 -10.88 33.88
N ALA A 273 14.35 -9.67 34.13
CA ALA A 273 12.91 -9.40 34.08
C ALA A 273 12.34 -9.51 32.66
N MET A 274 13.08 -9.05 31.65
CA MET A 274 12.76 -9.26 30.23
C MET A 274 12.65 -10.74 29.89
N TRP A 275 13.63 -11.54 30.32
CA TRP A 275 13.64 -13.00 30.11
C TRP A 275 12.41 -13.67 30.73
N ALA A 276 12.08 -13.31 31.97
CA ALA A 276 10.90 -13.83 32.66
C ALA A 276 9.59 -13.46 31.93
N GLU A 277 9.47 -12.23 31.41
CA GLU A 277 8.28 -11.81 30.65
C GLU A 277 8.09 -12.59 29.34
N LEU A 278 9.19 -13.00 28.70
CA LEU A 278 9.13 -13.87 27.51
C LEU A 278 8.73 -15.32 27.84
N GLY A 279 8.60 -15.67 29.13
CA GLY A 279 8.31 -17.03 29.60
C GLY A 279 9.57 -17.83 29.97
N GLY A 280 10.72 -17.17 30.02
CA GLY A 280 11.99 -17.75 30.47
C GLY A 280 11.97 -18.12 31.95
N ARG A 281 12.74 -19.15 32.32
CA ARG A 281 12.91 -19.59 33.70
C ARG A 281 14.36 -19.38 34.14
N ASP A 282 14.56 -19.16 35.44
CA ASP A 282 15.88 -19.02 36.03
C ASP A 282 16.74 -20.27 35.75
N GLY A 283 18.01 -20.03 35.42
CA GLY A 283 18.97 -21.08 35.08
C GLY A 283 18.76 -21.76 33.72
N LYS A 284 17.72 -21.39 32.95
CA LYS A 284 17.52 -21.88 31.57
C LYS A 284 17.83 -20.76 30.56
N GLY A 285 18.73 -21.05 29.63
CA GLY A 285 19.11 -20.15 28.54
C GLY A 285 18.19 -20.20 27.32
N GLU A 286 17.18 -21.07 27.32
CA GLU A 286 16.29 -21.27 26.17
C GLU A 286 14.81 -21.24 26.57
N ILE A 287 14.00 -20.65 25.70
CA ILE A 287 12.52 -20.72 25.72
C ILE A 287 12.09 -21.53 24.50
N ASN A 288 11.26 -22.55 24.73
CA ASN A 288 10.59 -23.30 23.68
C ASN A 288 9.08 -23.30 23.97
N LEU A 289 8.31 -22.61 23.13
CA LEU A 289 6.84 -22.51 23.26
C LEU A 289 6.17 -23.07 22.00
N GLY A 290 4.97 -23.63 22.21
CA GLY A 290 4.08 -24.01 21.12
C GLY A 290 3.27 -22.83 20.60
N MET A 291 2.24 -23.15 19.83
CA MET A 291 1.32 -22.15 19.28
C MET A 291 0.52 -21.45 20.37
N ALA A 292 0.47 -20.11 20.30
CA ALA A 292 -0.33 -19.28 21.20
C ALA A 292 -1.84 -19.43 20.93
N THR A 293 -2.65 -19.48 21.97
CA THR A 293 -4.12 -19.37 21.84
C THR A 293 -4.54 -17.90 21.96
N ARG A 294 -5.16 -17.35 20.90
CA ARG A 294 -5.60 -15.95 20.87
C ARG A 294 -7.08 -15.80 20.51
N LYS A 295 -7.69 -14.75 21.05
CA LYS A 295 -9.11 -14.41 20.87
C LYS A 295 -9.35 -13.15 20.02
N THR A 296 -8.33 -12.39 19.67
CA THR A 296 -8.49 -11.11 18.97
C THR A 296 -9.30 -11.19 17.68
N MET A 297 -9.18 -12.27 16.90
CA MET A 297 -10.01 -12.43 15.71
C MET A 297 -11.52 -12.54 16.03
N GLN A 298 -11.87 -13.09 17.21
CA GLN A 298 -13.25 -13.18 17.70
C GLN A 298 -13.76 -11.82 18.19
N ASP A 299 -12.85 -10.92 18.60
CA ASP A 299 -13.18 -9.59 19.11
C ASP A 299 -13.42 -8.56 17.98
N ILE A 300 -13.09 -8.88 16.71
CA ILE A 300 -13.16 -7.93 15.59
C ILE A 300 -14.57 -7.37 15.40
N GLU A 301 -15.56 -8.22 15.12
CA GLU A 301 -16.93 -7.76 14.89
C GLU A 301 -17.55 -7.07 16.11
N PRO A 302 -17.44 -7.61 17.35
CA PRO A 302 -17.90 -6.89 18.54
C PRO A 302 -17.28 -5.50 18.68
N ASN A 303 -15.98 -5.35 18.39
CA ASN A 303 -15.30 -4.06 18.48
C ASN A 303 -15.74 -3.10 17.38
N LEU A 304 -15.91 -3.56 16.14
CA LEU A 304 -16.46 -2.74 15.05
C LEU A 304 -17.86 -2.24 15.39
N LYS A 305 -18.75 -3.12 15.87
CA LYS A 305 -20.11 -2.76 16.29
C LYS A 305 -20.09 -1.75 17.45
N ARG A 306 -19.22 -1.93 18.44
CA ARG A 306 -19.06 -1.00 19.57
C ARG A 306 -18.56 0.37 19.13
N ALA A 307 -17.73 0.42 18.09
CA ALA A 307 -17.24 1.65 17.48
C ALA A 307 -18.20 2.23 16.42
N GLU A 308 -19.41 1.68 16.30
CA GLU A 308 -20.42 2.10 15.32
C GLU A 308 -19.95 1.99 13.85
N ILE A 309 -19.01 1.08 13.58
CA ILE A 309 -18.51 0.77 12.24
C ILE A 309 -19.27 -0.44 11.72
N LYS A 310 -19.92 -0.31 10.55
CA LYS A 310 -20.57 -1.44 9.84
C LYS A 310 -19.50 -2.51 9.57
N PRO A 311 -19.67 -3.76 10.06
CA PRO A 311 -18.73 -4.83 9.75
C PRO A 311 -18.65 -5.10 8.23
N PRO A 312 -17.51 -5.60 7.72
CA PRO A 312 -17.33 -5.89 6.31
C PRO A 312 -18.04 -7.18 5.87
N ARG A 313 -19.02 -7.65 6.65
CA ARG A 313 -19.84 -8.82 6.35
C ARG A 313 -21.27 -8.39 6.04
N ALA A 314 -21.76 -8.86 4.92
CA ALA A 314 -23.10 -8.71 4.43
C ALA A 314 -24.08 -9.57 5.24
N PRO A 315 -25.24 -9.03 5.68
CA PRO A 315 -26.35 -9.85 6.16
C PRO A 315 -26.95 -10.75 5.05
N LYS A 316 -26.80 -10.33 3.79
CA LYS A 316 -27.29 -11.02 2.58
C LYS A 316 -26.17 -11.14 1.56
N SER A 317 -25.53 -12.30 1.49
CA SER A 317 -24.29 -12.57 0.75
C SER A 317 -24.36 -12.46 -0.78
N LEU A 318 -25.56 -12.26 -1.38
CA LEU A 318 -25.75 -12.17 -2.83
C LEU A 318 -25.85 -10.73 -3.37
N LEU A 319 -26.03 -9.72 -2.50
CA LEU A 319 -26.19 -8.31 -2.92
C LEU A 319 -25.11 -7.39 -2.34
N GLU A 320 -24.48 -7.83 -1.25
CA GLU A 320 -23.40 -7.13 -0.59
C GLU A 320 -22.17 -8.05 -0.53
N ALA A 321 -21.00 -7.47 -0.74
CA ALA A 321 -19.73 -8.17 -0.70
C ALA A 321 -19.32 -8.48 0.75
N ASP A 322 -18.90 -9.72 0.99
CA ASP A 322 -18.16 -10.08 2.19
C ASP A 322 -16.66 -9.79 2.00
N THR A 323 -16.04 -9.23 3.03
CA THR A 323 -14.58 -9.28 3.21
C THR A 323 -14.25 -9.95 4.54
N VAL A 324 -13.54 -11.07 4.46
CA VAL A 324 -13.13 -11.84 5.62
C VAL A 324 -11.75 -11.36 6.05
N TYR A 325 -11.65 -10.79 7.25
CA TYR A 325 -10.34 -10.53 7.85
C TYR A 325 -9.74 -11.86 8.32
N SER A 326 -8.65 -12.28 7.68
CA SER A 326 -7.87 -13.45 8.06
C SER A 326 -6.83 -13.10 9.13
N TRP A 327 -6.45 -11.82 9.23
CA TRP A 327 -5.52 -11.30 10.23
C TRP A 327 -5.77 -9.82 10.53
N VAL A 328 -5.39 -9.39 11.74
CA VAL A 328 -5.26 -7.97 12.11
C VAL A 328 -3.95 -7.76 12.86
N SER A 329 -3.30 -6.62 12.68
CA SER A 329 -2.03 -6.26 13.32
C SER A 329 -2.10 -6.25 14.86
N MET A 330 -3.32 -6.21 15.42
CA MET A 330 -3.57 -6.43 16.85
C MET A 330 -3.22 -7.84 17.33
N ASN A 331 -2.97 -8.80 16.42
CA ASN A 331 -2.34 -10.10 16.67
C ASN A 331 -0.81 -10.07 16.66
N GLY A 332 -0.20 -8.89 16.66
CA GLY A 332 1.26 -8.74 16.67
C GLY A 332 1.80 -8.68 15.26
N TYR A 333 2.80 -9.51 14.97
CA TYR A 333 3.46 -9.61 13.68
C TYR A 333 3.49 -11.08 13.24
N SER A 334 3.26 -11.35 11.95
CA SER A 334 3.28 -12.72 11.43
C SER A 334 4.51 -12.90 10.53
N PRO A 335 5.52 -13.68 10.95
CA PRO A 335 6.73 -13.90 10.14
C PRO A 335 6.47 -14.78 8.91
N THR A 336 5.39 -15.58 8.92
CA THR A 336 5.01 -16.48 7.82
C THR A 336 3.73 -16.04 7.09
N TRP A 337 3.18 -14.88 7.48
CA TRP A 337 2.02 -14.24 6.84
C TRP A 337 0.72 -15.06 6.84
N ARG A 338 0.69 -16.16 7.60
CA ARG A 338 -0.43 -17.11 7.68
C ARG A 338 -0.92 -17.31 9.10
N THR A 339 0.00 -17.37 10.05
CA THR A 339 -0.28 -17.61 11.46
C THR A 339 0.77 -16.92 12.32
N LEU A 340 0.52 -16.85 13.63
CA LEU A 340 1.60 -16.69 14.60
C LEU A 340 2.62 -17.82 14.42
N ALA A 341 3.86 -17.59 14.85
CA ALA A 341 4.87 -18.65 14.87
C ALA A 341 4.30 -19.90 15.58
N SER A 342 4.28 -21.03 14.86
CA SER A 342 3.77 -22.31 15.37
C SER A 342 4.73 -22.95 16.39
N HIS A 343 6.00 -22.53 16.34
CA HIS A 343 7.04 -22.89 17.28
C HIS A 343 7.89 -21.65 17.59
N ILE A 344 8.08 -21.38 18.87
CA ILE A 344 8.90 -20.27 19.36
C ILE A 344 10.14 -20.85 20.00
N SER A 345 11.32 -20.42 19.53
CA SER A 345 12.60 -20.81 20.10
C SER A 345 13.46 -19.57 20.29
N ILE A 346 13.76 -19.22 21.54
CA ILE A 346 14.55 -18.03 21.90
C ILE A 346 15.73 -18.49 22.74
N SER A 347 16.94 -18.11 22.33
CA SER A 347 18.14 -18.15 23.16
C SER A 347 18.29 -16.82 23.89
N ARG A 348 18.46 -16.89 25.22
CA ARG A 348 18.66 -15.72 26.08
C ARG A 348 19.89 -14.93 25.63
N ASP A 349 21.03 -15.61 25.50
CA ASP A 349 22.30 -14.97 25.23
C ASP A 349 22.34 -14.37 23.82
N ASN A 350 21.72 -15.05 22.84
CA ASN A 350 21.68 -14.55 21.46
C ASN A 350 20.67 -13.40 21.31
N CYS A 351 19.45 -13.56 21.81
CA CYS A 351 18.39 -12.59 21.54
C CYS A 351 18.36 -11.43 22.53
N LEU A 352 18.62 -11.67 23.82
CA LEU A 352 18.70 -10.58 24.80
C LEU A 352 20.10 -9.98 24.91
N GLY A 353 21.15 -10.63 24.41
CA GLY A 353 22.49 -10.04 24.34
C GLY A 353 23.11 -9.74 25.72
N ALA A 354 24.13 -8.88 25.72
CA ALA A 354 24.92 -8.58 26.91
C ALA A 354 24.22 -7.66 27.92
N ASN A 355 24.58 -7.81 29.19
CA ASN A 355 24.17 -6.89 30.25
C ASN A 355 24.81 -5.51 30.04
N GLY A 356 24.06 -4.43 30.29
CA GLY A 356 24.56 -3.05 30.16
C GLY A 356 24.52 -2.50 28.72
N GLU A 357 23.99 -3.25 27.76
CA GLU A 357 23.70 -2.77 26.40
C GLU A 357 22.66 -1.63 26.44
N ARG A 358 22.78 -0.62 25.56
CA ARG A 358 21.75 0.42 25.44
C ARG A 358 20.49 -0.19 24.84
N ALA A 359 19.32 0.19 25.34
CA ALA A 359 18.03 -0.26 24.82
C ALA A 359 17.87 0.05 23.32
N TRP A 360 18.43 1.18 22.86
CA TRP A 360 18.46 1.54 21.45
C TRP A 360 19.30 0.59 20.59
N ASP A 361 20.44 0.12 21.11
CA ASP A 361 21.32 -0.80 20.37
C ASP A 361 20.65 -2.18 20.25
N MET A 362 20.06 -2.68 21.34
CA MET A 362 19.27 -3.91 21.32
C MET A 362 18.10 -3.81 20.34
N PHE A 363 17.38 -2.68 20.34
CA PHE A 363 16.28 -2.44 19.41
C PHE A 363 16.76 -2.52 17.96
N ARG A 364 17.81 -1.75 17.60
CA ARG A 364 18.40 -1.74 16.25
C ARG A 364 18.82 -3.14 15.82
N ARG A 365 19.48 -3.89 16.70
CA ARG A 365 19.87 -5.27 16.45
C ARG A 365 18.68 -6.18 16.17
N LEU A 366 17.63 -6.12 16.98
CA LEU A 366 16.42 -6.93 16.76
C LEU A 366 15.64 -6.55 15.50
N VAL A 367 15.72 -5.29 15.05
CA VAL A 367 15.00 -4.85 13.85
C VAL A 367 15.76 -5.05 12.54
N MET A 368 17.09 -5.02 12.55
CA MET A 368 17.92 -5.09 11.33
C MET A 368 18.86 -6.31 11.29
N ASP A 369 19.60 -6.57 12.36
CA ASP A 369 20.71 -7.54 12.35
C ASP A 369 20.25 -8.98 12.67
N ASP A 370 19.42 -9.12 13.72
CA ASP A 370 18.93 -10.40 14.26
C ASP A 370 17.41 -10.49 14.10
N LEU A 371 16.93 -10.44 12.84
CA LEU A 371 15.49 -10.40 12.52
C LEU A 371 14.70 -11.53 13.19
N SER A 372 15.29 -12.73 13.19
CA SER A 372 14.69 -13.92 13.80
C SER A 372 14.46 -13.71 15.30
N CYS A 373 15.42 -13.16 16.03
CA CYS A 373 15.25 -12.85 17.45
C CYS A 373 14.12 -11.82 17.66
N GLY A 374 14.01 -10.79 16.82
CA GLY A 374 12.92 -9.82 16.91
C GLY A 374 11.54 -10.47 16.71
N ASP A 375 11.41 -11.35 15.73
CA ASP A 375 10.14 -12.06 15.44
C ASP A 375 9.77 -13.03 16.56
N GLN A 376 10.76 -13.72 17.12
CA GLN A 376 10.58 -14.65 18.22
C GLN A 376 10.20 -13.90 19.51
N VAL A 377 10.81 -12.75 19.80
CA VAL A 377 10.44 -11.88 20.93
C VAL A 377 8.99 -11.43 20.81
N ILE A 378 8.56 -10.92 19.65
CA ILE A 378 7.15 -10.57 19.43
C ILE A 378 6.28 -11.80 19.69
N SER A 379 6.62 -12.94 19.10
CA SER A 379 5.83 -14.18 19.21
C SER A 379 5.69 -14.67 20.66
N ALA A 380 6.75 -14.62 21.46
CA ALA A 380 6.72 -14.97 22.89
C ALA A 380 5.84 -14.02 23.71
N LEU A 381 5.93 -12.72 23.47
CA LEU A 381 5.04 -11.73 24.11
C LEU A 381 3.58 -11.95 23.72
N MET A 382 3.33 -12.25 22.44
CA MET A 382 2.00 -12.60 21.95
C MET A 382 1.47 -13.90 22.60
N HIS A 383 2.34 -14.87 22.88
CA HIS A 383 1.97 -16.11 23.58
C HIS A 383 1.48 -15.87 25.01
N ALA A 384 2.04 -14.88 25.71
CA ALA A 384 1.60 -14.49 27.04
C ALA A 384 0.25 -13.73 27.05
N SER A 385 -0.24 -13.25 25.90
CA SER A 385 -1.42 -12.40 25.81
C SER A 385 -2.57 -13.02 25.01
N LYS A 386 -3.75 -13.15 25.64
CA LYS A 386 -4.96 -13.71 24.99
C LYS A 386 -5.58 -12.78 23.94
N SER A 387 -5.45 -11.46 24.07
CA SER A 387 -5.97 -10.50 23.08
C SER A 387 -5.26 -9.14 23.16
N GLY A 388 -5.23 -8.41 22.04
CA GLY A 388 -4.62 -7.09 21.93
C GLY A 388 -3.10 -7.08 22.09
N LEU A 389 -2.54 -5.87 22.24
CA LEU A 389 -1.10 -5.58 22.24
C LEU A 389 -0.60 -4.93 23.55
N GLY A 390 -1.40 -4.96 24.62
CA GLY A 390 -1.07 -4.30 25.88
C GLY A 390 0.27 -4.73 26.50
N VAL A 391 0.71 -5.96 26.23
CA VAL A 391 1.99 -6.51 26.72
C VAL A 391 3.22 -5.73 26.24
N PHE A 392 3.16 -5.10 25.06
CA PHE A 392 4.26 -4.30 24.51
C PHE A 392 4.34 -2.91 25.15
N LEU A 393 3.26 -2.43 25.77
CA LEU A 393 3.16 -1.04 26.17
C LEU A 393 3.95 -0.76 27.44
N PRO A 394 4.58 0.42 27.55
CA PRO A 394 5.07 0.93 28.83
C PRO A 394 3.95 0.97 29.87
N LEU A 395 4.32 0.90 31.15
CA LEU A 395 3.36 1.05 32.25
C LEU A 395 2.66 2.42 32.18
N HIS A 396 1.45 2.50 32.73
CA HIS A 396 0.69 3.75 32.79
C HIS A 396 1.43 4.79 33.62
N SER A 397 1.83 5.90 33.00
CA SER A 397 2.27 7.11 33.69
C SER A 397 1.06 7.93 34.14
N VAL A 398 1.06 8.41 35.39
CA VAL A 398 0.03 9.32 35.94
C VAL A 398 0.62 10.73 36.01
N PRO A 399 -0.15 11.80 35.72
CA PRO A 399 -0.79 12.14 34.45
C PRO A 399 0.26 12.49 33.36
N PRO A 400 -0.13 12.58 32.08
CA PRO A 400 0.78 13.00 31.02
C PRO A 400 1.28 14.43 31.28
N PRO A 401 2.59 14.73 31.14
CA PRO A 401 3.00 16.11 30.91
C PRO A 401 2.25 16.64 29.67
N PRO A 402 1.91 17.95 29.61
CA PRO A 402 1.28 18.51 28.42
C PRO A 402 2.13 18.17 27.19
N PRO A 403 1.52 17.85 26.03
CA PRO A 403 2.28 17.55 24.83
C PRO A 403 3.20 18.74 24.54
N SER A 404 4.50 18.54 24.76
CA SER A 404 5.48 19.51 24.30
C SER A 404 5.51 19.43 22.77
N LEU A 405 5.80 20.55 22.12
CA LEU A 405 6.00 20.61 20.66
C LEU A 405 7.18 19.74 20.16
N ALA A 406 7.85 18.96 21.03
CA ALA A 406 9.09 18.25 20.74
C ALA A 406 8.99 16.72 20.67
N ASP A 407 7.83 16.09 20.96
CA ASP A 407 7.73 14.63 20.83
C ASP A 407 7.61 14.25 19.33
N PRO A 408 8.49 13.35 18.81
CA PRO A 408 8.45 12.96 17.41
C PRO A 408 7.10 12.32 17.07
N ILE A 409 6.62 12.46 15.84
CA ILE A 409 5.34 11.87 15.40
C ILE A 409 5.51 10.36 15.14
N VAL A 410 6.65 9.98 14.56
CA VAL A 410 7.03 8.61 14.17
C VAL A 410 8.49 8.31 14.54
N LEU A 411 8.89 7.04 14.47
CA LEU A 411 10.32 6.69 14.49
C LEU A 411 11.02 7.22 13.24
N PRO A 412 12.34 7.47 13.28
CA PRO A 412 13.10 7.86 12.09
C PRO A 412 12.86 6.93 10.91
N LEU A 413 12.78 7.50 9.71
CA LEU A 413 12.65 6.72 8.47
C LEU A 413 13.95 5.95 8.17
N VAL A 414 15.10 6.51 8.56
CA VAL A 414 16.40 5.85 8.61
C VAL A 414 16.85 5.81 10.07
N LEU A 415 17.12 4.62 10.61
CA LEU A 415 17.47 4.47 12.03
C LEU A 415 18.89 4.97 12.33
N PRO A 416 19.06 6.06 13.12
CA PRO A 416 20.38 6.57 13.44
C PRO A 416 21.17 5.65 14.36
N VAL A 417 22.50 5.78 14.32
CA VAL A 417 23.39 5.04 15.22
C VAL A 417 23.19 5.45 16.68
N ALA A 418 23.06 6.76 16.92
CA ALA A 418 22.77 7.31 18.23
C ALA A 418 21.27 7.22 18.56
N PRO A 419 20.90 7.07 19.84
CA PRO A 419 19.50 7.08 20.25
C PRO A 419 18.85 8.43 19.94
N THR A 420 17.59 8.39 19.50
CA THR A 420 16.76 9.58 19.38
C THR A 420 16.33 10.11 20.74
N PRO A 421 15.93 11.39 20.84
CA PRO A 421 15.32 11.92 22.06
C PRO A 421 14.17 11.03 22.54
N PHE A 422 14.17 10.75 23.84
CA PHE A 422 13.15 9.91 24.44
C PHE A 422 11.86 10.72 24.61
N PRO A 423 10.69 10.19 24.21
CA PRO A 423 9.44 10.94 24.26
C PRO A 423 9.02 11.23 25.70
N ALA A 424 8.39 12.39 25.92
CA ALA A 424 7.91 12.80 27.23
C ALA A 424 6.85 11.85 27.79
N ASN A 425 6.01 11.27 26.92
CA ASN A 425 5.08 10.20 27.26
C ASN A 425 5.31 8.96 26.39
N PRO A 426 6.17 8.02 26.82
CA PRO A 426 6.51 6.83 26.04
C PRO A 426 5.32 5.94 25.76
N ARG A 427 4.35 5.87 26.69
CA ARG A 427 3.17 5.03 26.52
C ARG A 427 2.23 5.61 25.47
N ALA A 428 1.97 6.92 25.52
CA ALA A 428 1.12 7.58 24.51
C ALA A 428 1.79 7.54 23.13
N PHE A 429 3.09 7.79 23.06
CA PHE A 429 3.87 7.65 21.83
C PHE A 429 3.79 6.21 21.29
N ALA A 430 4.01 5.19 22.12
CA ALA A 430 3.91 3.79 21.72
C ALA A 430 2.52 3.40 21.19
N VAL A 431 1.44 3.81 21.87
CA VAL A 431 0.07 3.55 21.41
C VAL A 431 -0.18 4.20 20.06
N ARG A 432 0.19 5.48 19.90
CA ARG A 432 0.01 6.20 18.63
C ARG A 432 0.83 5.55 17.51
N LEU A 433 2.07 5.16 17.79
CA LEU A 433 2.98 4.55 16.83
C LEU A 433 2.46 3.18 16.36
N ILE A 434 2.05 2.32 17.30
CA ILE A 434 1.47 1.01 16.98
C ILE A 434 0.16 1.17 16.20
N GLN A 435 -0.70 2.11 16.59
CA GLN A 435 -1.97 2.33 15.88
C GLN A 435 -1.76 2.93 14.48
N ARG A 436 -0.75 3.80 14.31
CA ARG A 436 -0.43 4.43 13.01
C ARG A 436 -0.13 3.39 11.94
N TYR A 437 0.57 2.32 12.29
CA TYR A 437 0.92 1.22 11.40
C TYR A 437 -0.04 0.02 11.55
N ALA A 438 -1.24 0.23 12.08
CA ALA A 438 -2.24 -0.83 12.13
C ALA A 438 -2.67 -1.22 10.71
N TYR A 439 -2.93 -2.51 10.51
CA TYR A 439 -3.41 -3.05 9.23
C TYR A 439 -4.21 -4.34 9.47
N ALA A 440 -5.03 -4.70 8.48
CA ALA A 440 -5.68 -6.00 8.40
C ALA A 440 -5.22 -6.73 7.14
N ILE A 441 -5.25 -8.07 7.18
CA ILE A 441 -5.17 -8.89 5.98
C ILE A 441 -6.57 -9.44 5.75
N GLY A 442 -7.11 -9.20 4.56
CA GLY A 442 -8.47 -9.56 4.21
C GLY A 442 -8.56 -10.25 2.87
N GLU A 443 -9.64 -11.00 2.68
CA GLU A 443 -10.00 -11.59 1.41
C GLU A 443 -11.42 -11.18 1.03
N SER A 444 -11.58 -10.75 -0.22
CA SER A 444 -12.87 -10.51 -0.86
C SER A 444 -12.95 -11.45 -2.06
N ALA A 445 -14.14 -11.92 -2.39
CA ALA A 445 -14.35 -12.68 -3.61
C ALA A 445 -13.94 -11.83 -4.82
N MET A 446 -12.90 -12.28 -5.53
CA MET A 446 -12.31 -11.54 -6.63
C MET A 446 -12.24 -12.41 -7.89
N TYR A 447 -12.34 -11.76 -9.05
CA TYR A 447 -12.19 -12.42 -10.33
C TYR A 447 -11.30 -11.59 -11.26
N PHE A 448 -10.21 -12.19 -11.71
CA PHE A 448 -9.26 -11.57 -12.64
C PHE A 448 -9.49 -12.13 -14.04
N VAL A 449 -9.62 -11.24 -15.02
CA VAL A 449 -9.87 -11.55 -16.42
C VAL A 449 -8.71 -10.97 -17.23
N GLY A 450 -7.82 -11.84 -17.70
CA GLY A 450 -6.74 -11.51 -18.64
C GLY A 450 -7.04 -12.10 -20.01
N PRO A 451 -7.87 -11.45 -20.85
CA PRO A 451 -8.23 -11.99 -22.15
C PRO A 451 -7.09 -11.83 -23.14
N GLN A 452 -6.67 -12.93 -23.74
CA GLN A 452 -5.64 -12.95 -24.80
C GLN A 452 -6.25 -12.95 -26.22
N SER A 453 -7.57 -12.98 -26.33
CA SER A 453 -8.32 -12.96 -27.61
C SER A 453 -9.78 -12.58 -27.37
N ALA A 454 -10.51 -12.25 -28.44
CA ALA A 454 -11.94 -11.96 -28.35
C ALA A 454 -12.76 -13.17 -27.82
N GLN A 455 -12.37 -14.38 -28.23
CA GLN A 455 -12.99 -15.61 -27.75
C GLN A 455 -12.73 -15.82 -26.24
N ALA A 456 -11.50 -15.54 -25.79
CA ALA A 456 -11.15 -15.62 -24.38
C ALA A 456 -11.94 -14.60 -23.54
N ALA A 457 -12.02 -13.34 -24.01
CA ALA A 457 -12.84 -12.30 -23.39
C ALA A 457 -14.30 -12.75 -23.23
N SER A 458 -14.92 -13.21 -24.32
CA SER A 458 -16.32 -13.65 -24.30
C SER A 458 -16.57 -14.80 -23.33
N ARG A 459 -15.64 -15.76 -23.22
CA ARG A 459 -15.74 -16.86 -22.26
C ARG A 459 -15.58 -16.36 -20.82
N LEU A 460 -14.51 -15.61 -20.53
CA LEU A 460 -14.17 -15.18 -19.18
C LEU A 460 -15.24 -14.23 -18.59
N LEU A 461 -15.77 -13.30 -19.40
CA LEU A 461 -16.85 -12.40 -18.96
C LEU A 461 -18.15 -13.17 -18.66
N ARG A 462 -18.52 -14.14 -19.49
CA ARG A 462 -19.67 -15.02 -19.19
C ARG A 462 -19.47 -15.84 -17.91
N ASP A 463 -18.25 -16.28 -17.65
CA ASP A 463 -17.92 -17.00 -16.41
C ASP A 463 -17.93 -16.07 -15.19
N ALA A 464 -17.60 -14.78 -15.36
CA ALA A 464 -17.78 -13.75 -14.34
C ALA A 464 -19.27 -13.55 -14.01
N ASP A 465 -20.15 -13.40 -15.00
CA ASP A 465 -21.59 -13.19 -14.76
C ASP A 465 -22.30 -14.39 -14.10
N ARG A 466 -21.78 -15.60 -14.33
CA ARG A 466 -22.27 -16.81 -13.64
C ARG A 466 -21.96 -16.78 -12.14
N GLN A 467 -20.93 -16.07 -11.72
CA GLN A 467 -20.50 -15.97 -10.33
C GLN A 467 -21.17 -14.78 -9.64
N ARG A 468 -22.26 -15.04 -8.92
CA ARG A 468 -23.06 -14.01 -8.25
C ARG A 468 -22.42 -13.37 -7.02
N ASN A 469 -21.27 -13.88 -6.57
CA ASN A 469 -20.60 -13.44 -5.35
C ASN A 469 -19.30 -12.67 -5.60
N ILE A 470 -18.94 -12.36 -6.84
CA ILE A 470 -17.75 -11.54 -7.14
C ILE A 470 -17.96 -10.15 -6.55
N ALA A 471 -17.07 -9.74 -5.65
CA ALA A 471 -17.06 -8.39 -5.07
C ALA A 471 -16.16 -7.45 -5.87
N LEU A 472 -14.97 -7.94 -6.25
CA LEU A 472 -13.94 -7.18 -6.97
C LEU A 472 -13.65 -7.88 -8.29
N MET A 473 -13.68 -7.16 -9.40
CA MET A 473 -13.31 -7.69 -10.70
C MET A 473 -12.20 -6.85 -11.29
N CYS A 474 -11.28 -7.49 -11.99
CA CYS A 474 -10.23 -6.82 -12.75
C CYS A 474 -10.25 -7.40 -14.16
N ILE A 475 -10.32 -6.54 -15.17
CA ILE A 475 -10.06 -6.89 -16.56
C ILE A 475 -8.69 -6.30 -16.91
N ASN A 476 -7.75 -7.14 -17.33
CA ASN A 476 -6.39 -6.74 -17.69
C ASN A 476 -6.26 -6.62 -19.20
N ASP A 477 -5.31 -5.83 -19.66
CA ASP A 477 -5.00 -5.56 -21.07
C ASP A 477 -4.04 -6.59 -21.67
N ASP A 478 -4.32 -7.89 -21.50
CA ASP A 478 -3.47 -8.99 -21.99
C ASP A 478 -3.62 -9.31 -23.49
N LEU A 479 -4.26 -8.43 -24.26
CA LEU A 479 -4.45 -8.58 -25.70
C LEU A 479 -3.12 -8.29 -26.43
N GLY A 480 -2.80 -9.10 -27.44
CA GLY A 480 -1.67 -8.82 -28.33
C GLY A 480 -1.95 -7.73 -29.36
N ASP A 481 -0.98 -7.44 -30.22
CA ASP A 481 -1.02 -6.32 -31.19
C ASP A 481 -1.85 -6.60 -32.46
N ASP A 482 -2.59 -7.71 -32.53
CA ASP A 482 -3.43 -8.02 -33.69
C ASP A 482 -4.68 -7.13 -33.68
N GLU A 483 -4.71 -6.14 -34.58
CA GLU A 483 -5.81 -5.18 -34.68
C GLU A 483 -7.19 -5.83 -34.86
N VAL A 484 -7.28 -6.97 -35.54
CA VAL A 484 -8.56 -7.65 -35.78
C VAL A 484 -9.05 -8.29 -34.49
N GLU A 485 -8.17 -8.97 -33.76
CA GLU A 485 -8.49 -9.53 -32.45
C GLU A 485 -8.81 -8.44 -31.42
N VAL A 486 -8.07 -7.33 -31.41
CA VAL A 486 -8.32 -6.20 -30.50
C VAL A 486 -9.70 -5.59 -30.77
N ARG A 487 -10.07 -5.35 -32.03
CA ARG A 487 -11.41 -4.84 -32.39
C ARG A 487 -12.51 -5.82 -31.99
N ALA A 488 -12.31 -7.12 -32.26
CA ALA A 488 -13.28 -8.14 -31.88
C ALA A 488 -13.44 -8.26 -30.35
N ALA A 489 -12.36 -8.09 -29.59
CA ALA A 489 -12.40 -8.06 -28.13
C ALA A 489 -13.08 -6.79 -27.60
N ASP A 490 -12.82 -5.62 -28.19
CA ASP A 490 -13.49 -4.36 -27.87
C ASP A 490 -15.02 -4.48 -28.06
N GLU A 491 -15.48 -5.08 -29.16
CA GLU A 491 -16.91 -5.34 -29.38
C GLU A 491 -17.54 -6.23 -28.30
N VAL A 492 -16.83 -7.27 -27.86
CA VAL A 492 -17.27 -8.16 -26.79
C VAL A 492 -17.36 -7.41 -25.46
N MET A 493 -16.34 -6.62 -25.13
CA MET A 493 -16.27 -5.86 -23.87
C MET A 493 -17.33 -4.76 -23.83
N ARG A 494 -17.49 -3.98 -24.91
CA ARG A 494 -18.54 -2.94 -25.01
C ARG A 494 -19.92 -3.51 -24.77
N ARG A 495 -20.26 -4.61 -25.45
CA ARG A 495 -21.56 -5.28 -25.25
C ARG A 495 -21.76 -5.72 -23.81
N TRP A 496 -20.73 -6.29 -23.21
CA TRP A 496 -20.80 -6.70 -21.80
C TRP A 496 -21.00 -5.51 -20.86
N PHE A 497 -20.29 -4.40 -21.07
CA PHE A 497 -20.48 -3.17 -20.30
C PHE A 497 -21.91 -2.62 -20.41
N GLU A 498 -22.44 -2.53 -21.63
CA GLU A 498 -23.79 -2.04 -21.91
C GLU A 498 -24.88 -2.95 -21.30
N GLU A 499 -24.68 -4.26 -21.31
CA GLU A 499 -25.60 -5.21 -20.67
C GLU A 499 -25.54 -5.14 -19.13
N ARG A 500 -24.35 -4.92 -18.57
CA ARG A 500 -24.13 -4.95 -17.11
C ARG A 500 -24.54 -3.64 -16.43
N TRP A 501 -24.28 -2.51 -17.10
CA TRP A 501 -24.57 -1.15 -16.66
C TRP A 501 -25.33 -0.38 -17.75
N PRO A 502 -26.61 -0.74 -17.99
CA PRO A 502 -27.40 -0.15 -19.09
C PRO A 502 -27.81 1.30 -18.83
N GLU A 503 -27.82 1.73 -17.57
CA GLU A 503 -28.14 3.09 -17.16
C GLU A 503 -26.84 3.89 -17.07
N LYS A 504 -26.63 4.78 -18.05
CA LYS A 504 -25.51 5.72 -18.03
C LYS A 504 -25.70 6.77 -16.95
N LEU A 505 -24.61 7.17 -16.30
CA LEU A 505 -24.56 8.36 -15.45
C LEU A 505 -24.75 9.62 -16.30
N GLU A 506 -25.18 10.72 -15.69
CA GLU A 506 -25.29 12.03 -16.36
C GLU A 506 -23.93 12.50 -16.92
N CYS A 507 -22.84 12.06 -16.28
CA CYS A 507 -21.47 12.35 -16.68
C CYS A 507 -20.91 11.39 -17.75
N GLU A 508 -21.68 10.40 -18.20
CA GLU A 508 -21.26 9.43 -19.21
C GLU A 508 -21.85 9.81 -20.58
N ARG A 509 -21.01 9.86 -21.61
CA ARG A 509 -21.37 10.18 -23.00
C ARG A 509 -21.87 8.96 -23.77
#